data_AF-A0A0F9PLQ0-F1
#
_entry.id   AF-A0A0F9PLQ0-F1
#
_cell.length_a   1.000
_cell.length_b   1.000
_cell.length_c   1.000
_cell.angle_alpha   90.00
_cell.angle_beta   90.00
_cell.angle_gamma   90.00
#
_symmetry.space_group_name_H-M   'P 1'
#
loop_
_entity.id
_entity.type
_entity.pdbx_description
1 polymer ?
#
loop_
_entity_poly.entity_id
_entity_poly.type
_entity_poly.pdbx_seq_one_letter_code
_entity_poly.pdbx_strand_id
1 'polypeptide(L)'
;MGIKRWMFSLCILVLVGCSESTELEGSRHGPNGTYRSIGVVAPKHYDVWVDKFFVESLSEDIGWRAPIGIVSCCWQKPFGAMADWQTMPEVFLIRWFSFAEQQSYEALIQLESPDEIEEKMKEIAPFESYGEIAERPRDVLVLGLAPGGTVVVWIMNRGT
;
A
#
# COMPACT_ATOMS: atom_id res chain seq x y z
N MET A 1 -12.95 68.36 -18.21
CA MET A 1 -12.46 67.10 -18.80
C MET A 1 -10.94 67.20 -18.93
N GLY A 2 -10.21 66.48 -18.07
CA GLY A 2 -8.76 66.52 -18.01
C GLY A 2 -8.26 65.18 -17.47
N ILE A 3 -7.56 64.46 -18.33
CA ILE A 3 -6.92 63.16 -18.08
C ILE A 3 -5.59 63.40 -17.35
N LYS A 4 -5.36 62.67 -16.23
CA LYS A 4 -4.05 62.13 -15.74
C LYS A 4 -4.00 61.95 -14.23
N ARG A 5 -3.96 60.69 -13.78
CA ARG A 5 -2.98 60.12 -12.83
C ARG A 5 -3.30 58.61 -12.72
N TRP A 6 -2.39 57.74 -13.14
CA TRP A 6 -1.40 57.08 -12.28
C TRP A 6 -2.07 56.33 -11.11
N MET A 7 -1.76 55.10 -10.78
CA MET A 7 -0.80 54.11 -11.28
C MET A 7 -1.03 52.93 -10.34
N PHE A 8 -1.22 51.73 -10.91
CA PHE A 8 -0.90 50.44 -10.30
C PHE A 8 -1.58 49.99 -8.98
N SER A 9 -1.74 48.68 -8.91
CA SER A 9 -1.97 47.89 -7.71
C SER A 9 -3.42 47.78 -7.24
N LEU A 10 -4.12 46.75 -7.74
CA LEU A 10 -4.77 45.78 -6.84
C LEU A 10 -5.04 44.46 -7.59
N CYS A 11 -4.00 43.87 -8.18
CA CYS A 11 -3.96 42.42 -8.38
C CYS A 11 -3.36 41.81 -7.11
N ILE A 12 -4.13 41.78 -6.03
CA ILE A 12 -3.81 40.93 -4.89
C ILE A 12 -4.60 39.65 -5.12
N LEU A 13 -3.90 38.66 -5.67
CA LEU A 13 -4.31 37.26 -5.67
C LEU A 13 -4.69 36.87 -4.25
N VAL A 14 -5.96 36.62 -3.99
CA VAL A 14 -6.38 35.83 -2.84
C VAL A 14 -6.47 34.38 -3.32
N LEU A 15 -5.30 33.77 -3.54
CA LEU A 15 -5.15 32.32 -3.50
C LEU A 15 -5.06 31.93 -2.02
N VAL A 16 -6.16 32.04 -1.29
CA VAL A 16 -6.34 31.28 -0.05
C VAL A 16 -6.77 29.90 -0.50
N GLY A 17 -5.79 29.09 -0.91
CA GLY A 17 -5.96 27.66 -0.96
C GLY A 17 -6.06 27.17 0.48
N CYS A 18 -7.13 26.45 0.81
CA CYS A 18 -7.19 25.68 2.05
C CYS A 18 -6.09 24.62 2.01
N SER A 19 -4.94 24.89 2.63
CA SER A 19 -4.11 23.80 3.14
C SER A 19 -4.69 23.42 4.50
N GLU A 20 -5.75 22.61 4.49
CA GLU A 20 -6.13 21.87 5.68
C GLU A 20 -5.08 20.78 5.86
N SER A 21 -4.00 21.09 6.56
CA SER A 21 -3.12 20.06 7.10
C SER A 21 -3.89 19.41 8.24
N THR A 22 -4.64 18.35 7.94
CA THR A 22 -5.15 17.46 8.98
C THR A 22 -3.93 16.89 9.68
N GLU A 23 -3.58 17.47 10.83
CA GLU A 23 -2.70 16.86 11.81
C GLU A 23 -3.42 15.60 12.33
N LEU A 24 -3.27 14.49 11.61
CA LEU A 24 -3.49 13.17 12.20
C LEU A 24 -2.35 12.97 13.21
N GLU A 25 -2.59 13.39 14.45
CA GLU A 25 -1.78 13.07 15.62
C GLU A 25 -1.77 11.54 15.83
N GLY A 26 -0.86 10.89 15.12
CA GLY A 26 -0.48 9.49 15.30
C GLY A 26 0.89 9.32 14.69
N SER A 27 1.85 8.78 15.43
CA SER A 27 3.16 8.48 14.85
C SER A 27 2.97 7.58 13.63
N ARG A 28 3.43 7.99 12.45
CA ARG A 28 3.38 7.16 11.22
C ARG A 28 4.06 5.81 11.41
N HIS A 29 4.93 5.67 12.41
CA HIS A 29 5.65 4.43 12.69
C HIS A 29 5.65 4.15 14.19
N GLY A 30 5.49 2.89 14.59
CA GLY A 30 5.51 2.48 16.00
C GLY A 30 4.28 1.66 16.41
N PRO A 31 4.23 1.13 17.64
CA PRO A 31 3.22 0.16 18.08
C PRO A 31 1.76 0.66 17.98
N ASN A 32 1.54 1.97 18.07
CA ASN A 32 0.23 2.60 17.91
C ASN A 32 0.11 3.35 16.57
N GLY A 33 0.99 3.09 15.61
CA GLY A 33 0.96 3.72 14.30
C GLY A 33 -0.23 3.25 13.50
N THR A 34 -0.87 4.18 12.80
CA THR A 34 -2.00 3.90 11.89
C THR A 34 -1.53 3.58 10.47
N TYR A 35 -0.23 3.72 10.21
CA TYR A 35 0.35 3.44 8.90
C TYR A 35 0.31 1.95 8.59
N ARG A 36 -0.28 1.60 7.45
CA ARG A 36 -0.36 0.23 6.96
C ARG A 36 -0.26 0.22 5.46
N SER A 37 0.36 -0.82 4.90
CA SER A 37 0.66 -0.87 3.47
C SER A 37 0.58 -2.28 2.89
N ILE A 38 -0.10 -2.43 1.75
CA ILE A 38 -0.35 -3.73 1.10
C ILE A 38 0.79 -3.90 0.12
N GLY A 39 1.42 -5.06 0.10
CA GLY A 39 2.46 -5.42 -0.85
C GLY A 39 2.06 -6.60 -1.74
N VAL A 40 2.54 -6.60 -2.98
CA VAL A 40 2.53 -7.81 -3.83
C VAL A 40 3.97 -8.22 -4.12
N VAL A 41 4.28 -9.51 -3.95
CA VAL A 41 5.63 -10.06 -4.15
C VAL A 41 5.60 -11.35 -4.97
N ALA A 42 6.75 -11.68 -5.55
CA ALA A 42 6.97 -12.94 -6.25
C ALA A 42 8.32 -13.55 -5.86
N PRO A 43 8.50 -14.89 -5.91
CA PRO A 43 9.78 -15.51 -5.62
C PRO A 43 10.80 -15.20 -6.72
N LYS A 44 12.08 -15.46 -6.43
CA LYS A 44 13.15 -15.29 -7.41
C LYS A 44 12.89 -16.17 -8.63
N HIS A 45 13.15 -15.62 -9.82
CA HIS A 45 12.94 -16.29 -11.11
C HIS A 45 11.47 -16.57 -11.48
N TYR A 46 10.52 -15.98 -10.75
CA TYR A 46 9.10 -16.01 -11.09
C TYR A 46 8.62 -14.59 -11.32
N ASP A 47 8.99 -14.03 -12.47
CA ASP A 47 8.55 -12.69 -12.84
C ASP A 47 7.08 -12.74 -13.26
N VAL A 48 6.30 -11.76 -12.82
CA VAL A 48 4.88 -11.64 -13.13
C VAL A 48 4.51 -10.21 -13.48
N TRP A 49 3.44 -10.04 -14.26
CA TRP A 49 2.81 -8.75 -14.50
C TRP A 49 1.40 -8.74 -13.91
N VAL A 50 1.22 -7.95 -12.85
CA VAL A 50 -0.07 -7.78 -12.16
C VAL A 50 -0.84 -6.67 -12.87
N ASP A 51 -1.83 -7.07 -13.68
CA ASP A 51 -2.65 -6.15 -14.46
C ASP A 51 -3.87 -5.65 -13.69
N LYS A 52 -4.38 -6.47 -12.75
CA LYS A 52 -5.50 -6.10 -11.88
C LYS A 52 -5.20 -6.39 -10.43
N PHE A 53 -5.45 -5.39 -9.60
CA PHE A 53 -5.46 -5.57 -8.16
C PHE A 53 -6.53 -4.66 -7.56
N PHE A 54 -7.61 -5.29 -7.11
CA PHE A 54 -8.71 -4.66 -6.41
C PHE A 54 -8.67 -5.06 -4.95
N VAL A 55 -8.98 -4.09 -4.11
CA VAL A 55 -8.99 -4.24 -2.67
C VAL A 55 -10.28 -3.61 -2.15
N GLU A 56 -11.00 -4.33 -1.29
CA GLU A 56 -12.27 -3.90 -0.74
C GLU A 56 -12.31 -4.18 0.77
N SER A 57 -12.78 -3.18 1.52
CA SER A 57 -13.23 -3.32 2.91
C SER A 57 -14.76 -3.30 2.89
N LEU A 58 -15.38 -4.45 3.19
CA LEU A 58 -16.84 -4.57 3.11
C LEU A 58 -17.52 -3.89 4.30
N SER A 59 -16.89 -3.91 5.48
CA SER A 59 -17.38 -3.25 6.70
C SER A 59 -17.51 -1.74 6.56
N GLU A 60 -16.56 -1.09 5.89
CA GLU A 60 -16.57 0.37 5.69
C GLU A 60 -17.08 0.79 4.30
N ASP A 61 -17.47 -0.15 3.43
CA ASP A 61 -17.88 0.09 2.04
C ASP A 61 -16.86 0.92 1.22
N ILE A 62 -15.57 0.61 1.41
CA ILE A 62 -14.44 1.28 0.74
C ILE A 62 -13.75 0.31 -0.20
N GLY A 63 -13.65 0.68 -1.48
CA GLY A 63 -12.93 -0.10 -2.50
C GLY A 63 -11.95 0.75 -3.31
N TRP A 64 -10.78 0.20 -3.63
CA TRP A 64 -9.79 0.85 -4.48
C TRP A 64 -9.08 -0.13 -5.42
N ARG A 65 -8.43 0.44 -6.43
CA ARG A 65 -7.60 -0.28 -7.40
C ARG A 65 -6.16 0.17 -7.29
N ALA A 66 -5.25 -0.79 -7.20
CA ALA A 66 -3.81 -0.53 -7.11
C ALA A 66 -3.07 -1.37 -8.16
N PRO A 67 -3.12 -1.02 -9.46
CA PRO A 67 -2.37 -1.76 -10.48
C PRO A 67 -0.88 -1.73 -10.13
N ILE A 68 -0.31 -2.90 -9.83
CA ILE A 68 1.07 -3.02 -9.33
C ILE A 68 2.08 -3.02 -10.47
N GLY A 69 1.74 -3.62 -11.61
CA GLY A 69 2.65 -3.74 -12.74
C GLY A 69 3.59 -4.95 -12.61
N ILE A 70 4.85 -4.80 -13.04
CA ILE A 70 5.80 -5.91 -13.02
C ILE A 70 6.26 -6.16 -11.59
N VAL A 71 6.05 -7.38 -11.12
CA VAL A 71 6.59 -7.86 -9.85
C VAL A 71 7.60 -8.94 -10.18
N SER A 72 8.83 -8.70 -9.76
CA SER A 72 9.88 -9.70 -9.72
C SER A 72 10.32 -9.87 -8.27
N CYS A 73 11.28 -10.76 -8.03
CA CYS A 73 11.91 -11.00 -6.74
C CYS A 73 11.84 -9.82 -5.75
N CYS A 74 11.54 -10.02 -4.46
CA CYS A 74 11.58 -11.28 -3.72
C CYS A 74 10.50 -11.31 -2.64
N TRP A 75 10.22 -12.49 -2.08
CA TRP A 75 9.35 -12.61 -0.91
C TRP A 75 9.86 -11.86 0.32
N GLN A 76 11.17 -11.58 0.43
CA GLN A 76 11.72 -10.83 1.55
C GLN A 76 11.17 -9.40 1.67
N LYS A 77 10.90 -8.70 0.56
CA LYS A 77 10.48 -7.30 0.58
C LYS A 77 9.61 -6.96 -0.63
N PRO A 78 8.46 -6.28 -0.43
CA PRO A 78 7.69 -5.71 -1.53
C PRO A 78 8.40 -4.48 -2.11
N PHE A 79 9.25 -4.70 -3.12
CA PHE A 79 10.04 -3.65 -3.77
C PHE A 79 9.16 -2.69 -4.60
N GLY A 80 8.65 -1.62 -3.98
CA GLY A 80 7.87 -0.58 -4.67
C GLY A 80 6.47 -1.01 -5.13
N ALA A 81 6.16 -2.30 -5.04
CA ALA A 81 4.86 -2.91 -5.28
C ALA A 81 3.95 -2.76 -4.05
N MET A 82 3.79 -1.52 -3.56
CA MET A 82 3.07 -1.22 -2.33
C MET A 82 2.00 -0.14 -2.51
N ALA A 83 0.93 -0.24 -1.72
CA ALA A 83 -0.08 0.80 -1.59
C ALA A 83 -0.44 1.01 -0.11
N ASP A 84 -0.53 2.26 0.32
CA ASP A 84 -0.99 2.58 1.67
C ASP A 84 -2.52 2.44 1.75
N TRP A 85 -3.04 2.08 2.91
CA TRP A 85 -4.49 1.98 3.13
C TRP A 85 -4.90 2.56 4.49
N GLN A 86 -6.16 2.98 4.59
CA GLN A 86 -6.72 3.58 5.81
C GLN A 86 -7.54 2.57 6.64
N THR A 87 -8.27 1.69 5.96
CA THR A 87 -9.15 0.68 6.58
C THR A 87 -8.69 -0.73 6.24
N MET A 88 -8.79 -1.65 7.20
CA MET A 88 -8.49 -3.06 6.99
C MET A 88 -9.35 -3.64 5.84
N PRO A 89 -8.73 -4.11 4.76
CA PRO A 89 -9.43 -4.79 3.68
C PRO A 89 -9.87 -6.20 4.07
N GLU A 90 -10.93 -6.67 3.45
CA GLU A 90 -11.51 -7.99 3.68
C GLU A 90 -11.43 -8.87 2.43
N VAL A 91 -11.47 -8.25 1.25
CA VAL A 91 -11.50 -8.93 -0.04
C VAL A 91 -10.45 -8.37 -0.98
N PHE A 92 -9.79 -9.26 -1.71
CA PHE A 92 -8.81 -8.94 -2.73
C PHE A 92 -9.14 -9.71 -4.01
N LEU A 93 -9.15 -9.02 -5.14
CA LEU A 93 -9.11 -9.65 -6.45
C LEU A 93 -7.78 -9.30 -7.11
N ILE A 94 -6.95 -10.30 -7.37
CA ILE A 94 -5.66 -10.13 -8.02
C ILE A 94 -5.61 -10.98 -9.29
N ARG A 95 -5.14 -10.37 -10.38
CA ARG A 95 -4.85 -11.05 -11.64
C ARG A 95 -3.44 -10.74 -12.06
N TRP A 96 -2.74 -11.76 -12.52
CA TRP A 96 -1.37 -11.61 -13.00
C TRP A 96 -1.07 -12.54 -14.16
N PHE A 97 -0.18 -12.10 -15.05
CA PHE A 97 0.44 -12.93 -16.06
C PHE A 97 1.77 -13.46 -15.55
N SER A 98 1.96 -14.78 -15.56
CA SER A 98 3.23 -15.44 -15.22
C SER A 98 4.12 -15.52 -16.46
N PHE A 99 5.29 -14.86 -16.42
CA PHE A 99 6.25 -14.95 -17.52
C PHE A 99 6.92 -16.32 -17.59
N ALA A 100 7.07 -17.02 -16.46
CA ALA A 100 7.65 -18.36 -16.43
C ALA A 100 6.72 -19.42 -17.05
N GLU A 101 5.41 -19.30 -16.81
CA GLU A 101 4.41 -20.29 -17.25
C GLU A 101 3.63 -19.84 -18.50
N GLN A 102 3.84 -18.60 -18.95
CA GLN A 102 3.20 -18.02 -20.14
C GLN A 102 1.67 -18.05 -20.09
N GLN A 103 1.08 -17.85 -18.90
CA GLN A 103 -0.37 -17.83 -18.70
C GLN A 103 -0.80 -16.83 -17.63
N SER A 104 -2.09 -16.49 -17.65
CA SER A 104 -2.71 -15.62 -16.64
C SER A 104 -3.38 -16.44 -15.54
N TYR A 105 -3.28 -15.93 -14.31
CA TYR A 105 -3.99 -16.41 -13.15
C TYR A 105 -4.86 -15.29 -12.57
N GLU A 106 -5.91 -15.68 -11.87
CA GLU A 106 -6.78 -14.78 -11.14
C GLU A 106 -7.17 -15.45 -9.83
N ALA A 107 -7.14 -14.70 -8.73
CA ALA A 107 -7.51 -15.17 -7.42
C ALA A 107 -8.40 -14.13 -6.73
N LEU A 108 -9.52 -14.61 -6.19
CA LEU A 108 -10.36 -13.88 -5.24
C LEU A 108 -10.03 -14.42 -3.85
N ILE A 109 -9.55 -13.54 -2.97
CA ILE A 109 -9.12 -13.88 -1.62
C ILE A 109 -10.02 -13.11 -0.66
N GLN A 110 -10.65 -13.84 0.27
CA GLN A 110 -11.38 -13.25 1.38
C GLN A 110 -10.65 -13.60 2.68
N LEU A 111 -10.36 -12.60 3.50
CA LEU A 111 -9.77 -12.82 4.82
C LEU A 111 -10.84 -13.32 5.79
N GLU A 112 -10.56 -14.43 6.46
CA GLU A 112 -11.50 -15.03 7.42
C GLU A 112 -11.62 -14.23 8.71
N SER A 113 -10.54 -13.56 9.15
CA SER A 113 -10.50 -12.81 10.42
C SER A 113 -9.69 -11.50 10.27
N PRO A 114 -10.22 -10.49 9.55
CA PRO A 114 -9.54 -9.22 9.31
C PRO A 114 -9.11 -8.50 10.59
N ASP A 115 -9.99 -8.45 11.60
CA ASP A 115 -9.72 -7.76 12.88
C ASP A 115 -8.57 -8.41 13.65
N GLU A 116 -8.52 -9.74 13.71
CA GLU A 116 -7.42 -10.46 14.37
C GLU A 116 -6.08 -10.23 13.66
N ILE A 117 -6.11 -10.15 12.32
CA ILE A 117 -4.93 -9.82 11.53
C ILE A 117 -4.49 -8.38 11.84
N GLU A 118 -5.43 -7.43 11.89
CA GLU A 118 -5.14 -6.03 12.20
C GLU A 118 -4.50 -5.87 13.59
N GLU A 119 -4.97 -6.62 14.60
CA GLU A 119 -4.34 -6.64 15.92
C GLU A 119 -2.92 -7.23 15.87
N LYS A 120 -2.72 -8.36 15.15
CA LYS A 120 -1.38 -8.95 14.97
C LYS A 120 -0.41 -8.04 14.23
N MET A 121 -0.91 -7.17 13.35
CA MET A 121 -0.09 -6.18 12.64
C MET A 121 0.49 -5.12 13.59
N LYS A 122 -0.16 -4.84 14.73
CA LYS A 122 0.31 -3.89 15.74
C LYS A 122 1.44 -4.46 16.61
N GLU A 123 1.56 -5.78 16.67
CA GLU A 123 2.59 -6.46 17.46
C GLU A 123 4.01 -6.14 16.93
N ILE A 124 4.89 -5.72 17.85
CA ILE A 124 6.29 -5.46 17.55
C ILE A 124 7.02 -6.79 17.32
N ALA A 125 7.76 -6.85 16.22
CA ALA A 125 8.65 -7.97 15.90
C ALA A 125 10.04 -7.46 15.47
N PRO A 126 11.13 -8.14 15.86
CA PRO A 126 12.47 -7.84 15.38
C PRO A 126 12.63 -8.30 13.93
N PHE A 127 13.29 -7.49 13.11
CA PHE A 127 13.66 -7.84 11.74
C PHE A 127 15.02 -7.22 11.38
N GLU A 128 15.72 -7.84 10.43
CA GLU A 128 16.97 -7.31 9.92
C GLU A 128 16.71 -6.17 8.92
N SER A 129 17.29 -5.00 9.19
CA SER A 129 17.26 -3.82 8.33
C SER A 129 18.65 -3.26 8.22
N TYR A 130 19.20 -3.19 7.00
CA TYR A 130 20.56 -2.67 6.74
C TYR A 130 21.68 -3.28 7.61
N GLY A 131 21.56 -4.56 7.98
CA GLY A 131 22.54 -5.26 8.82
C GLY A 131 22.38 -5.01 10.32
N GLU A 132 21.36 -4.27 10.74
CA GLU A 132 20.99 -4.06 12.14
C GLU A 132 19.63 -4.71 12.46
N ILE A 133 19.43 -5.09 13.72
CA ILE A 133 18.12 -5.57 14.17
C ILE A 133 17.28 -4.35 14.54
N ALA A 134 16.19 -4.15 13.81
CA ALA A 134 15.19 -3.14 14.10
C ALA A 134 13.93 -3.77 14.69
N GLU A 135 13.27 -3.07 15.61
CA GLU A 135 12.00 -3.48 16.19
C GLU A 135 10.88 -2.54 15.73
N ARG A 136 9.92 -3.10 15.00
CA ARG A 136 8.76 -2.36 14.46
C ARG A 136 7.52 -3.27 14.45
N PRO A 137 6.31 -2.70 14.30
CA PRO A 137 5.12 -3.48 14.00
C PRO A 137 5.22 -4.22 12.67
N ARG A 138 4.36 -5.22 12.47
CA ARG A 138 4.20 -5.93 11.20
C ARG A 138 3.10 -5.25 10.37
N ASP A 139 3.37 -4.02 9.98
CA ASP A 139 2.45 -3.08 9.34
C ASP A 139 2.24 -3.30 7.83
N VAL A 140 2.76 -4.39 7.28
CA VAL A 140 2.61 -4.74 5.86
C VAL A 140 1.82 -6.03 5.68
N LEU A 141 0.70 -5.99 4.96
CA LEU A 141 -0.01 -7.18 4.49
C LEU A 141 0.46 -7.53 3.09
N VAL A 142 0.97 -8.74 2.87
CA VAL A 142 1.62 -9.14 1.63
C VAL A 142 0.86 -10.26 0.95
N LEU A 143 0.64 -10.10 -0.35
CA LEU A 143 0.18 -11.15 -1.26
C LEU A 143 1.38 -11.66 -2.06
N GLY A 144 1.87 -12.84 -1.73
CA GLY A 144 2.91 -13.54 -2.47
C GLY A 144 2.34 -14.41 -3.58
N LEU A 145 2.65 -14.05 -4.82
CA LEU A 145 2.31 -14.80 -6.01
C LEU A 145 3.33 -15.91 -6.23
N ALA A 146 2.88 -17.15 -6.28
CA ALA A 146 3.71 -18.33 -6.49
C ALA A 146 3.38 -19.03 -7.83
N PRO A 147 4.32 -19.85 -8.34
CA PRO A 147 4.05 -20.74 -9.47
C PRO A 147 2.79 -21.60 -9.27
N GLY A 148 2.13 -21.98 -10.37
CA GLY A 148 0.91 -22.79 -10.32
C GLY A 148 -0.33 -22.03 -9.85
N GLY A 149 -0.31 -20.70 -9.87
CA GLY A 149 -1.48 -19.88 -9.54
C GLY A 149 -1.78 -19.72 -8.05
N THR A 150 -0.83 -20.05 -7.18
CA THR A 150 -1.02 -19.99 -5.73
C THR A 150 -0.75 -18.58 -5.21
N VAL A 151 -1.61 -18.10 -4.30
CA VAL A 151 -1.38 -16.87 -3.54
C VAL A 151 -1.18 -17.24 -2.07
N VAL A 152 -0.11 -16.73 -1.47
CA VAL A 152 0.16 -16.84 -0.04
C VAL A 152 0.00 -15.46 0.57
N VAL A 153 -0.73 -15.36 1.69
CA VAL A 153 -0.97 -14.08 2.37
C VAL A 153 -0.32 -14.10 3.75
N TRP A 154 0.43 -13.06 4.09
CA TRP A 154 1.07 -12.93 5.41
C TRP A 154 1.26 -11.47 5.80
N ILE A 155 1.60 -11.23 7.07
CA ILE A 155 2.02 -9.92 7.58
C ILE A 155 3.52 -9.89 7.82
N MET A 156 4.15 -8.74 7.59
CA MET A 156 5.57 -8.56 7.86
C MET A 156 5.89 -7.11 8.26
N ASN A 157 7.08 -6.90 8.80
CA ASN A 157 7.60 -5.57 9.04
C ASN A 157 7.89 -4.87 7.71
N ARG A 158 7.67 -3.55 7.65
CA ARG A 158 8.18 -2.76 6.53
C ARG A 158 9.71 -2.75 6.52
N GLY A 159 10.27 -3.53 5.61
CA GLY A 159 11.70 -3.50 5.31
C GLY A 159 12.06 -2.19 4.63
N THR A 160 12.79 -1.31 5.31
CA THR A 160 13.43 -0.15 4.67
C THR A 160 14.60 -0.54 3.81
#